data_AF-A3REL5-F1
#
_entry.id   AF-A3REL5-F1
#
_cell.length_a   1.000
_cell.length_b   1.000
_cell.length_c   1.000
_cell.angle_alpha   90.00
_cell.angle_beta   90.00
_cell.angle_gamma   90.00
#
_symmetry.space_group_name_H-M   'P 1'
#
loop_
_entity.id
_entity.type
_entity.pdbx_description
1 polymer ?
#
loop_
_entity_poly.entity_id
_entity_poly.type
_entity_poly.pdbx_seq_one_letter_code
_entity_poly.pdbx_strand_id
1 'polypeptide(L)'
;DVAIKKSKELNFVNVYNDHVAQHSSTTCRREVVHHQFKRYPSEKCKNKRMRSFLNFGELEFLVGFDVETLKLLRVLDLGRLRFPLKINGDLIHLRYLGIDGYSFSDRAAIISKLRFLQTLEAYSEYPIEETIDLRKLTSLRHVIGQFVGELLIGDAANLQTLRFISSDSWNKLKPELLINLRDLEIYQDYEKRRVSVSWASLTKLRSLRVLKLDNLRLESEEAVRSTDVISPSLESVTLVGMTFEEDPMPVLQKMPRLEDLILEGCFYPGGKMSVSEQGFGRLRKLQLVMESLDELQIEEEAMP
;
A
#
# COMPACT_ATOMS: atom_id res chain seq x y z
N ASP A 1 0.21 31.01 5.12
CA ASP A 1 -0.59 31.81 6.10
C ASP A 1 -2.00 32.18 5.70
N VAL A 2 -2.25 32.72 4.49
CA VAL A 2 -3.61 33.12 4.05
C VAL A 2 -4.61 31.95 4.03
N ALA A 3 -4.22 30.77 3.54
CA ALA A 3 -5.09 29.59 3.47
C ALA A 3 -5.51 29.07 4.87
N ILE A 4 -4.58 29.08 5.83
CA ILE A 4 -4.86 28.67 7.22
C ILE A 4 -5.78 29.69 7.89
N LYS A 5 -5.53 30.99 7.68
CA LYS A 5 -6.39 32.07 8.19
C LYS A 5 -7.81 31.96 7.63
N LYS A 6 -7.96 31.76 6.31
CA LYS A 6 -9.27 31.59 5.66
C LYS A 6 -9.99 30.33 6.12
N SER A 7 -9.25 29.24 6.34
CA SER A 7 -9.80 28.00 6.90
C SER A 7 -10.36 28.20 8.31
N LYS A 8 -9.66 28.96 9.16
CA LYS A 8 -10.13 29.34 10.50
C LYS A 8 -11.38 30.23 10.44
N GLU A 9 -11.39 31.25 9.57
CA GLU A 9 -12.56 32.13 9.36
C GLU A 9 -13.81 31.35 8.93
N LEU A 10 -13.65 30.32 8.10
CA LEU A 10 -14.74 29.52 7.56
C LEU A 10 -15.08 28.29 8.43
N ASN A 11 -14.41 28.10 9.57
CA ASN A 11 -14.48 26.88 10.38
C ASN A 11 -14.33 25.60 9.53
N PHE A 12 -13.41 25.63 8.56
CA PHE A 12 -13.26 24.56 7.59
C PHE A 12 -12.39 23.42 8.11
N VAL A 13 -11.29 23.75 8.80
CA VAL A 13 -10.38 22.81 9.46
C VAL A 13 -10.13 23.26 10.91
N ASN A 14 -10.17 22.31 11.83
CA ASN A 14 -9.69 22.48 13.19
C ASN A 14 -8.43 21.63 13.37
N VAL A 15 -7.35 22.24 13.89
CA VAL A 15 -6.05 21.59 14.04
C VAL A 15 -5.67 21.59 15.51
N TYR A 16 -5.60 20.44 16.14
CA TYR A 16 -5.26 20.27 17.55
C TYR A 16 -3.75 20.19 17.80
N ASN A 17 -3.23 21.12 18.62
CA ASN A 17 -1.85 21.20 19.09
C ASN A 17 -1.80 21.74 20.55
N ASP A 18 -0.80 21.34 21.33
CA ASP A 18 -0.66 21.67 22.77
C ASP A 18 -0.42 23.16 23.05
N HIS A 19 -0.06 23.95 22.03
CA HIS A 19 0.38 25.34 22.20
C HIS A 19 -0.75 26.39 22.27
N VAL A 20 -2.01 26.01 22.08
CA VAL A 20 -3.13 26.97 22.10
C VAL A 20 -4.30 26.39 22.90
N ALA A 21 -4.92 27.19 23.75
CA ALA A 21 -6.22 26.87 24.32
C ALA A 21 -7.24 26.82 23.17
N GLN A 22 -7.52 25.62 22.66
CA GLN A 22 -8.34 25.46 21.47
C GLN A 22 -9.81 25.24 21.82
N HIS A 23 -10.64 26.18 21.37
CA HIS A 23 -12.09 26.01 21.36
C HIS A 23 -12.48 24.85 20.44
N SER A 24 -13.27 23.92 20.97
CA SER A 24 -13.90 22.87 20.17
C SER A 24 -14.94 23.51 19.24
N SER A 25 -14.67 23.52 17.93
CA SER A 25 -15.67 23.93 16.94
C SER A 25 -16.58 22.74 16.62
N THR A 26 -17.83 22.78 17.09
CA THR A 26 -18.86 21.75 16.80
C THR A 26 -19.38 21.83 15.35
N THR A 27 -18.90 22.79 14.57
CA THR A 27 -19.33 23.05 13.19
C THR A 27 -18.31 22.66 12.13
N CYS A 28 -17.10 22.30 12.54
CA CYS A 28 -15.99 22.08 11.63
C CYS A 28 -16.22 20.82 10.77
N ARG A 29 -15.75 20.85 9.52
CA ARG A 29 -15.86 19.67 8.62
C ARG A 29 -14.65 18.76 8.68
N ARG A 30 -13.50 19.26 9.11
CA ARG A 30 -12.23 18.52 9.14
C ARG A 30 -11.52 18.73 10.46
N GLU A 31 -11.13 17.65 11.10
CA GLU A 31 -10.38 17.67 12.33
C GLU A 31 -9.05 16.97 12.11
N VAL A 32 -7.97 17.63 12.52
CA VAL A 32 -6.61 17.14 12.39
C VAL A 32 -5.95 17.20 13.76
N VAL A 33 -5.32 16.11 14.18
CA VAL A 33 -4.56 16.03 15.42
C VAL A 33 -3.09 15.90 15.08
N HIS A 34 -2.25 16.75 15.68
CA HIS A 34 -0.80 16.77 15.41
C HIS A 34 -0.01 16.11 16.55
N HIS A 35 1.25 15.72 16.27
CA HIS A 35 2.19 15.03 17.17
C HIS A 35 2.27 15.61 18.59
N GLN A 36 2.07 16.92 18.73
CA GLN A 36 2.19 17.65 20.00
C GLN A 36 0.85 17.76 20.71
N PHE A 37 0.04 16.70 20.74
CA PHE A 37 -1.25 16.76 21.43
C PHE A 37 -1.40 15.53 22.30
N LYS A 38 -1.18 15.66 23.61
CA LYS A 38 -1.08 14.49 24.52
C LYS A 38 -2.42 13.88 24.91
N ARG A 39 -3.54 14.59 24.74
CA ARG A 39 -4.88 14.09 25.10
C ARG A 39 -5.92 14.66 24.16
N TYR A 40 -6.68 13.81 23.46
CA TYR A 40 -7.91 14.20 22.76
C TYR A 40 -9.13 14.05 23.68
N PRO A 41 -9.73 15.15 24.19
CA PRO A 41 -10.91 15.04 25.04
C PRO A 41 -12.09 14.43 24.28
N SER A 42 -12.74 13.44 24.89
CA SER A 42 -13.97 12.80 24.40
C SER A 42 -15.10 13.78 24.07
N GLU A 43 -15.12 14.95 24.71
CA GLU A 43 -16.10 16.01 24.45
C GLU A 43 -16.00 16.60 23.04
N LYS A 44 -14.82 16.54 22.41
CA LYS A 44 -14.56 17.03 21.06
C LYS A 44 -15.09 16.08 19.97
N CYS A 45 -15.41 14.84 20.34
CA CYS A 45 -15.96 13.81 19.45
C CYS A 45 -17.44 14.03 19.09
N LYS A 46 -18.08 15.08 19.60
CA LYS A 46 -19.52 15.36 19.40
C LYS A 46 -19.86 16.06 18.07
N ASN A 47 -18.85 16.35 17.24
CA ASN A 47 -19.05 17.05 15.98
C ASN A 47 -19.66 16.15 14.89
N LYS A 48 -20.99 16.02 14.89
CA LYS A 48 -21.75 15.24 13.89
C LYS A 48 -21.64 15.78 12.45
N ARG A 49 -21.07 16.97 12.24
CA ARG A 49 -20.84 17.57 10.90
C ARG A 49 -19.47 17.23 10.31
N MET A 50 -18.63 16.54 11.09
CA MET A 50 -17.31 16.12 10.68
C MET A 50 -17.38 15.18 9.47
N ARG A 51 -16.48 15.42 8.51
CA ARG A 51 -16.31 14.64 7.28
C ARG A 51 -14.92 14.02 7.18
N SER A 52 -13.95 14.57 7.90
CA SER A 52 -12.58 14.04 7.92
C SER A 52 -12.03 14.13 9.34
N PHE A 53 -11.46 13.03 9.82
CA PHE A 53 -10.61 12.99 11.00
C PHE A 53 -9.26 12.43 10.59
N LEU A 54 -8.17 13.15 10.89
CA LEU A 54 -6.81 12.73 10.60
C LEU A 54 -5.96 12.84 11.85
N ASN A 55 -5.34 11.75 12.27
CA ASN A 55 -4.40 11.76 13.39
C ASN A 55 -2.96 11.52 12.92
N PHE A 56 -2.13 12.56 13.05
CA PHE A 56 -0.67 12.51 12.93
C PHE A 56 0.02 12.55 14.29
N GLY A 57 -0.76 12.32 15.35
CA GLY A 57 -0.33 12.31 16.75
C GLY A 57 0.41 11.04 17.14
N GLU A 58 1.39 11.14 18.05
CA GLU A 58 1.88 10.00 18.87
C GLU A 58 0.91 9.71 20.04
N LEU A 59 -0.38 9.96 19.84
CA LEU A 59 -1.39 9.70 20.85
C LEU A 59 -1.48 8.20 21.09
N GLU A 60 -1.13 7.77 22.29
CA GLU A 60 -1.20 6.35 22.64
C GLU A 60 -2.64 5.89 22.84
N PHE A 61 -3.54 6.74 23.37
CA PHE A 61 -4.90 6.33 23.73
C PHE A 61 -5.95 7.43 23.47
N LEU A 62 -7.09 7.03 22.91
CA LEU A 62 -8.26 7.88 22.74
C LEU A 62 -9.47 7.25 23.44
N VAL A 63 -9.93 7.88 24.53
CA VAL A 63 -11.08 7.40 25.30
C VAL A 63 -12.32 8.16 24.88
N GLY A 64 -13.43 7.46 24.65
CA GLY A 64 -14.73 8.07 24.36
C GLY A 64 -14.89 8.61 22.93
N PHE A 65 -14.12 8.09 21.96
CA PHE A 65 -14.45 8.29 20.54
C PHE A 65 -15.58 7.35 20.14
N ASP A 66 -16.72 7.92 19.80
CA ASP A 66 -17.79 7.14 19.19
C ASP A 66 -17.92 7.53 17.71
N VAL A 67 -17.20 6.79 16.86
CA VAL A 67 -17.19 7.00 15.41
C VAL A 67 -18.58 6.76 14.82
N GLU A 68 -19.41 5.92 15.44
CA GLU A 68 -20.74 5.56 14.91
C GLU A 68 -21.69 6.76 14.88
N THR A 69 -21.44 7.76 15.72
CA THR A 69 -22.20 9.03 15.70
C THR A 69 -21.88 9.92 14.50
N LEU A 70 -20.76 9.67 13.81
CA LEU A 70 -20.20 10.51 12.75
C LEU A 70 -20.69 10.07 11.35
N LYS A 71 -22.00 10.07 11.14
CA LYS A 71 -22.62 9.54 9.90
C LYS A 71 -22.16 10.21 8.60
N LEU A 72 -21.65 11.43 8.67
CA LEU A 72 -21.14 12.19 7.51
C LEU A 72 -19.66 11.95 7.20
N LEU A 73 -18.98 11.12 8.00
CA LEU A 73 -17.54 10.87 7.88
C LEU A 73 -17.22 10.20 6.54
N ARG A 74 -16.23 10.77 5.85
CA ARG A 74 -15.70 10.28 4.57
C ARG A 74 -14.26 9.79 4.68
N VAL A 75 -13.48 10.42 5.55
CA VAL A 75 -12.07 10.08 5.80
C VAL A 75 -11.91 9.87 7.29
N LEU A 76 -11.44 8.68 7.65
CA LEU A 76 -11.05 8.33 9.00
C LEU A 76 -9.61 7.83 8.95
N ASP A 77 -8.68 8.64 9.43
CA ASP A 77 -7.30 8.23 9.65
C ASP A 77 -6.99 8.34 11.14
N LEU A 78 -6.70 7.19 11.74
CA LEU A 78 -6.48 7.07 13.16
C LEU A 78 -4.99 7.07 13.48
N GLY A 79 -4.10 6.99 12.48
CA GLY A 79 -2.68 6.75 12.70
C GLY A 79 -2.48 5.67 13.77
N ARG A 80 -1.57 5.93 14.71
CA ARG A 80 -1.15 5.02 15.79
C ARG A 80 -2.07 4.95 17.01
N LEU A 81 -3.30 5.46 16.92
CA LEU A 81 -4.22 5.50 18.06
C LEU A 81 -4.64 4.10 18.53
N ARG A 82 -4.45 3.81 19.82
CA ARG A 82 -5.09 2.66 20.48
C ARG A 82 -6.46 3.06 20.99
N PHE A 83 -7.50 2.51 20.39
CA PHE A 83 -8.85 2.58 20.95
C PHE A 83 -9.73 1.47 20.36
N PRO A 84 -10.77 1.02 21.08
CA PRO A 84 -11.70 0.03 20.54
C PRO A 84 -12.59 0.67 19.46
N LEU A 85 -12.22 0.49 18.19
CA LEU A 85 -13.04 0.94 17.07
C LEU A 85 -14.22 -0.01 16.91
N LYS A 86 -15.43 0.52 17.04
CA LYS A 86 -16.67 -0.16 16.70
C LYS A 86 -17.31 0.53 15.52
N ILE A 87 -17.65 -0.26 14.51
CA ILE A 87 -18.39 0.19 13.34
C ILE A 87 -19.54 -0.80 13.15
N ASN A 88 -20.76 -0.28 13.15
CA ASN A 88 -22.00 -1.04 12.92
C ASN A 88 -22.54 -0.93 11.48
N GLY A 89 -21.75 -0.40 10.56
CA GLY A 89 -22.09 -0.27 9.13
C GLY A 89 -22.79 1.05 8.75
N ASP A 90 -23.04 1.93 9.74
CA ASP A 90 -23.68 3.23 9.55
C ASP A 90 -22.80 4.28 8.84
N LEU A 91 -21.50 4.02 8.70
CA LEU A 91 -20.54 4.90 8.02
C LEU A 91 -20.61 4.78 6.49
N ILE A 92 -21.81 4.96 5.93
CA ILE A 92 -22.08 4.81 4.48
C ILE A 92 -21.36 5.86 3.62
N HIS A 93 -20.92 6.96 4.21
CA HIS A 93 -20.16 7.99 3.51
C HIS A 93 -18.65 7.77 3.57
N LEU A 94 -18.17 6.77 4.31
CA LEU A 94 -16.74 6.49 4.43
C LEU A 94 -16.17 6.07 3.06
N ARG A 95 -15.04 6.68 2.70
CA ARG A 95 -14.29 6.46 1.45
C ARG A 95 -12.84 6.11 1.74
N TYR A 96 -12.29 6.61 2.83
CA TYR A 96 -10.93 6.31 3.27
C TYR A 96 -10.96 5.85 4.72
N LEU A 97 -10.27 4.74 5.00
CA LEU A 97 -10.02 4.23 6.34
C LEU A 97 -8.52 3.94 6.48
N GLY A 98 -7.84 4.70 7.34
CA GLY A 98 -6.48 4.45 7.79
C GLY A 98 -6.49 4.02 9.25
N ILE A 99 -6.00 2.80 9.49
CA ILE A 99 -5.88 2.19 10.81
C ILE A 99 -4.45 1.67 11.00
N ASP A 100 -3.74 2.10 12.04
CA ASP A 100 -2.46 1.51 12.45
C ASP A 100 -2.67 0.57 13.65
N GLY A 101 -1.99 -0.57 13.64
CA GLY A 101 -2.43 -1.83 14.24
C GLY A 101 -2.27 -2.00 15.74
N TYR A 102 -2.35 -0.94 16.54
CA TYR A 102 -2.00 -1.07 17.95
C TYR A 102 -3.05 -1.72 18.87
N SER A 103 -4.33 -1.94 18.46
CA SER A 103 -5.27 -2.76 19.24
C SER A 103 -6.63 -3.00 18.55
N PHE A 104 -6.72 -3.90 17.57
CA PHE A 104 -8.02 -4.30 17.04
C PHE A 104 -8.11 -5.83 16.93
N SER A 105 -8.82 -6.44 17.88
CA SER A 105 -9.17 -7.87 17.84
C SER A 105 -10.20 -8.21 16.75
N ASP A 106 -10.75 -7.21 16.05
CA ASP A 106 -11.93 -7.31 15.18
C ASP A 106 -11.74 -6.61 13.81
N ARG A 107 -10.52 -6.55 13.26
CA ARG A 107 -10.23 -5.83 12.00
C ARG A 107 -11.09 -6.32 10.84
N ALA A 108 -11.16 -7.64 10.63
CA ALA A 108 -11.98 -8.23 9.58
C ALA A 108 -13.47 -7.91 9.78
N ALA A 109 -13.96 -7.93 11.03
CA ALA A 109 -15.35 -7.60 11.35
C ALA A 109 -15.68 -6.13 11.07
N ILE A 110 -14.75 -5.21 11.30
CA ILE A 110 -14.90 -3.79 10.96
C ILE A 110 -14.95 -3.61 9.44
N ILE A 111 -13.96 -4.14 8.72
CA ILE A 111 -13.82 -3.98 7.27
C ILE A 111 -15.05 -4.54 6.53
N SER A 112 -15.54 -5.70 6.96
CA SER A 112 -16.68 -6.39 6.33
C SER A 112 -18.02 -5.63 6.41
N LYS A 113 -18.14 -4.65 7.31
CA LYS A 113 -19.35 -3.82 7.47
C LYS A 113 -19.34 -2.56 6.62
N LEU A 114 -18.21 -2.22 6.01
CA LEU A 114 -18.08 -1.07 5.11
C LEU A 114 -18.73 -1.37 3.76
N ARG A 115 -19.12 -0.33 3.01
CA ARG A 115 -19.84 -0.49 1.73
C ARG A 115 -19.22 0.27 0.56
N PHE A 116 -18.83 1.51 0.82
CA PHE A 116 -18.41 2.44 -0.22
C PHE A 116 -16.95 2.86 -0.08
N LEU A 117 -16.16 2.07 0.67
CA LEU A 117 -14.75 2.33 0.89
C LEU A 117 -14.01 2.32 -0.45
N GLN A 118 -13.09 3.26 -0.63
CA GLN A 118 -12.24 3.42 -1.81
C GLN A 118 -10.78 3.13 -1.49
N THR A 119 -10.33 3.51 -0.29
CA THR A 119 -8.98 3.27 0.21
C THR A 119 -9.03 2.64 1.60
N LEU A 120 -8.33 1.53 1.75
CA LEU A 120 -8.03 0.90 3.03
C LEU A 120 -6.53 0.94 3.25
N GLU A 121 -6.10 1.63 4.30
CA GLU A 121 -4.74 1.57 4.82
C GLU A 121 -4.77 0.89 6.19
N ALA A 122 -4.07 -0.23 6.29
CA ALA A 122 -4.05 -1.09 7.47
C ALA A 122 -2.60 -1.52 7.78
N TYR A 123 -1.80 -0.54 8.15
CA TYR A 123 -0.47 -0.80 8.69
C TYR A 123 -0.59 -1.36 10.10
N SER A 124 0.36 -2.18 10.51
CA SER A 124 0.34 -2.79 11.82
C SER A 124 1.75 -3.17 12.20
N GLU A 125 2.03 -3.17 13.50
CA GLU A 125 3.25 -3.80 14.03
C GLU A 125 3.18 -5.33 13.86
N TYR A 126 1.96 -5.88 13.87
CA TYR A 126 1.68 -7.31 13.66
C TYR A 126 0.85 -7.54 12.41
N PRO A 127 1.27 -8.42 11.48
CA PRO A 127 0.50 -8.67 10.27
C PRO A 127 -0.96 -9.07 10.51
N ILE A 128 -1.81 -8.82 9.52
CA ILE A 128 -3.20 -9.25 9.56
C ILE A 128 -3.28 -10.70 9.09
N GLU A 129 -3.40 -11.63 10.03
CA GLU A 129 -3.50 -13.07 9.75
C GLU A 129 -4.93 -13.57 9.49
N GLU A 130 -5.93 -12.76 9.85
CA GLU A 130 -7.35 -13.07 9.64
C GLU A 130 -7.74 -13.08 8.15
N THR A 131 -8.78 -13.84 7.80
CA THR A 131 -9.43 -13.72 6.50
C THR A 131 -10.21 -12.40 6.41
N ILE A 132 -9.87 -11.56 5.44
CA ILE A 132 -10.58 -10.31 5.16
C ILE A 132 -11.40 -10.47 3.89
N ASP A 133 -12.73 -10.33 4.02
CA ASP A 133 -13.65 -10.33 2.88
C ASP A 133 -13.88 -8.92 2.33
N LEU A 134 -13.27 -8.63 1.18
CA LEU A 134 -13.39 -7.37 0.46
C LEU A 134 -14.42 -7.43 -0.69
N ARG A 135 -15.06 -8.58 -0.94
CA ARG A 135 -15.94 -8.77 -2.12
C ARG A 135 -17.12 -7.80 -2.16
N LYS A 136 -17.60 -7.34 -1.00
CA LYS A 136 -18.70 -6.37 -0.88
C LYS A 136 -18.26 -4.92 -1.14
N LEU A 137 -16.96 -4.63 -1.14
CA LEU A 137 -16.40 -3.29 -1.29
C LEU A 137 -16.16 -2.98 -2.78
N THR A 138 -17.23 -2.87 -3.56
CA THR A 138 -17.15 -2.69 -5.02
C THR A 138 -16.55 -1.35 -5.46
N SER A 139 -16.47 -0.37 -4.55
CA SER A 139 -15.81 0.93 -4.80
C SER A 139 -14.33 0.95 -4.45
N LEU A 140 -13.79 -0.16 -3.92
CA LEU A 140 -12.42 -0.24 -3.42
C LEU A 140 -11.41 -0.16 -4.57
N ARG A 141 -10.40 0.68 -4.39
CA ARG A 141 -9.34 0.94 -5.38
C ARG A 141 -7.96 0.75 -4.80
N HIS A 142 -7.78 1.02 -3.51
CA HIS A 142 -6.47 0.98 -2.87
C HIS A 142 -6.55 0.17 -1.59
N VAL A 143 -5.70 -0.85 -1.52
CA VAL A 143 -5.53 -1.70 -0.35
C VAL A 143 -4.04 -1.72 -0.03
N ILE A 144 -3.69 -1.19 1.13
CA ILE A 144 -2.31 -1.03 1.57
C ILE A 144 -2.23 -1.50 3.01
N GLY A 145 -1.39 -2.48 3.30
CA GLY A 145 -1.28 -3.01 4.66
C GLY A 145 -0.67 -4.41 4.67
N GLN A 146 -0.13 -4.84 5.79
CA GLN A 146 0.56 -6.12 5.91
C GLN A 146 -0.45 -7.28 6.02
N PHE A 147 -0.92 -7.78 4.87
CA PHE A 147 -1.89 -8.88 4.81
C PHE A 147 -1.20 -10.23 4.68
N VAL A 148 -1.30 -11.07 5.71
CA VAL A 148 -0.76 -12.45 5.76
C VAL A 148 -1.87 -13.51 5.69
N GLY A 149 -3.07 -13.13 6.15
CA GLY A 149 -4.28 -13.92 6.05
C GLY A 149 -4.83 -13.99 4.63
N GLU A 150 -5.96 -14.66 4.48
CA GLU A 150 -6.63 -14.75 3.19
C GLU A 150 -7.35 -13.44 2.84
N LEU A 151 -7.14 -12.94 1.63
CA LEU A 151 -7.80 -11.73 1.13
C LEU A 151 -8.82 -12.13 0.06
N LEU A 152 -10.11 -12.07 0.38
CA LEU A 152 -11.15 -12.39 -0.59
C LEU A 152 -11.49 -11.14 -1.39
N ILE A 153 -10.98 -11.05 -2.61
CA ILE A 153 -11.26 -9.95 -3.54
C ILE A 153 -12.35 -10.39 -4.51
N GLY A 154 -13.35 -9.55 -4.72
CA GLY A 154 -14.44 -9.84 -5.66
C GLY A 154 -14.13 -9.36 -7.06
N ASP A 155 -14.70 -10.03 -8.07
CA ASP A 155 -14.48 -9.74 -9.49
C ASP A 155 -14.87 -8.30 -9.90
N ALA A 156 -15.81 -7.69 -9.16
CA ALA A 156 -16.25 -6.32 -9.37
C ALA A 156 -15.28 -5.27 -8.78
N ALA A 157 -14.20 -5.69 -8.11
CA ALA A 157 -13.23 -4.78 -7.52
C ALA A 157 -12.44 -4.06 -8.62
N ASN A 158 -12.52 -2.73 -8.63
CA ASN A 158 -11.69 -1.89 -9.49
C ASN A 158 -10.38 -1.53 -8.78
N LEU A 159 -9.67 -2.56 -8.32
CA LEU A 159 -8.46 -2.42 -7.53
C LEU A 159 -7.31 -1.91 -8.43
N GLN A 160 -6.67 -0.84 -7.97
CA GLN A 160 -5.57 -0.15 -8.65
C GLN A 160 -4.27 -0.26 -7.88
N THR A 161 -4.34 -0.37 -6.56
CA THR A 161 -3.17 -0.52 -5.68
C THR A 161 -3.41 -1.67 -4.71
N LEU A 162 -2.43 -2.57 -4.64
CA LEU A 162 -2.35 -3.64 -3.66
C LEU A 162 -0.91 -3.70 -3.15
N ARG A 163 -0.67 -3.19 -1.95
CA ARG A 163 0.69 -3.15 -1.38
C ARG A 163 0.79 -3.89 -0.07
N PHE A 164 1.97 -4.46 0.17
CA PHE A 164 2.31 -5.26 1.35
C PHE A 164 1.42 -6.51 1.49
N ILE A 165 1.09 -7.17 0.38
CA ILE A 165 0.47 -8.50 0.42
C ILE A 165 1.54 -9.57 0.57
N SER A 166 1.34 -10.54 1.47
CA SER A 166 2.28 -11.66 1.60
C SER A 166 2.27 -12.54 0.34
N SER A 167 3.38 -13.20 0.02
CA SER A 167 3.45 -14.17 -1.08
C SER A 167 2.42 -15.30 -0.97
N ASP A 168 2.20 -15.82 0.24
CA ASP A 168 1.15 -16.81 0.51
C ASP A 168 -0.24 -16.30 0.15
N SER A 169 -0.57 -15.08 0.54
CA SER A 169 -1.86 -14.45 0.25
C SER A 169 -1.99 -14.17 -1.25
N TRP A 170 -0.93 -13.67 -1.89
CA TRP A 170 -0.89 -13.42 -3.33
C TRP A 170 -1.18 -14.69 -4.14
N ASN A 171 -0.53 -15.80 -3.79
CA ASN A 171 -0.67 -17.08 -4.50
C ASN A 171 -2.07 -17.70 -4.40
N LYS A 172 -2.91 -17.24 -3.46
CA LYS A 172 -4.32 -17.64 -3.35
C LYS A 172 -5.26 -16.78 -4.22
N LEU A 173 -4.79 -15.64 -4.70
CA LEU A 173 -5.56 -14.76 -5.57
C LEU A 173 -5.57 -15.29 -7.01
N LYS A 174 -6.46 -14.72 -7.81
CA LYS A 174 -6.53 -14.92 -9.27
C LYS A 174 -6.09 -13.62 -9.96
N PRO A 175 -4.80 -13.46 -10.31
CA PRO A 175 -4.28 -12.20 -10.86
C PRO A 175 -4.99 -11.75 -12.14
N GLU A 176 -5.51 -12.68 -12.95
CA GLU A 176 -6.30 -12.38 -14.15
C GLU A 176 -7.57 -11.55 -13.87
N LEU A 177 -8.07 -11.52 -12.63
CA LEU A 177 -9.23 -10.70 -12.25
C LEU A 177 -8.81 -9.27 -11.86
N LEU A 178 -7.53 -9.04 -11.57
CA LEU A 178 -6.98 -7.75 -11.11
C LEU A 178 -6.55 -6.88 -12.30
N ILE A 179 -7.38 -6.80 -13.34
CA ILE A 179 -7.05 -6.18 -14.64
C ILE A 179 -6.70 -4.68 -14.57
N ASN A 180 -7.19 -4.00 -13.52
CA ASN A 180 -6.97 -2.56 -13.31
C ASN A 180 -5.81 -2.26 -12.36
N LEU A 181 -5.12 -3.30 -11.86
CA LEU A 181 -4.03 -3.14 -10.91
C LEU A 181 -2.85 -2.46 -11.59
N ARG A 182 -2.38 -1.38 -10.98
CA ARG A 182 -1.28 -0.54 -11.48
C ARG A 182 -0.08 -0.57 -10.56
N ASP A 183 -0.29 -0.89 -9.30
CA ASP A 183 0.72 -0.81 -8.27
C ASP A 183 0.59 -2.03 -7.35
N LEU A 184 1.64 -2.84 -7.35
CA LEU A 184 1.71 -4.10 -6.63
C LEU A 184 3.00 -4.17 -5.81
N GLU A 185 2.85 -4.46 -4.52
CA GLU A 185 3.97 -4.79 -3.65
C GLU A 185 3.69 -6.11 -2.93
N ILE A 186 4.53 -7.11 -3.19
CA ILE A 186 4.48 -8.43 -2.55
C ILE A 186 5.72 -8.59 -1.68
N TYR A 187 5.54 -9.10 -0.47
CA TYR A 187 6.63 -9.37 0.46
C TYR A 187 6.59 -10.80 0.98
N GLN A 188 7.73 -11.28 1.44
CA GLN A 188 7.83 -12.52 2.20
C GLN A 188 7.56 -12.27 3.68
N ASP A 189 6.65 -13.04 4.25
CA ASP A 189 6.51 -13.13 5.71
C ASP A 189 7.68 -13.94 6.30
N TYR A 190 8.50 -13.32 7.15
CA TYR A 190 9.69 -13.93 7.75
C TYR A 190 9.36 -15.04 8.76
N GLU A 191 8.15 -15.03 9.33
CA GLU A 191 7.69 -16.08 10.25
C GLU A 191 7.30 -17.36 9.48
N LYS A 192 7.19 -17.27 8.15
CA LYS A 192 6.80 -18.37 7.28
C LYS A 192 7.92 -18.80 6.35
N ARG A 193 7.78 -20.02 5.82
CA ARG A 193 8.71 -20.53 4.81
C ARG A 193 8.63 -19.65 3.56
N ARG A 194 9.80 -19.40 2.94
CA ARG A 194 9.86 -18.70 1.66
C ARG A 194 9.01 -19.43 0.62
N VAL A 195 8.02 -18.73 0.08
CA VAL A 195 7.17 -19.23 -1.01
C VAL A 195 7.53 -18.49 -2.29
N SER A 196 7.59 -19.24 -3.38
CA SER A 196 7.82 -18.70 -4.70
C SER A 196 6.60 -17.94 -5.22
N VAL A 197 6.86 -16.87 -5.96
CA VAL A 197 5.86 -16.19 -6.78
C VAL A 197 6.10 -16.55 -8.24
N SER A 198 5.06 -17.05 -8.90
CA SER A 198 5.14 -17.41 -10.31
C SER A 198 5.20 -16.16 -11.19
N TRP A 199 6.21 -16.08 -12.07
CA TRP A 199 6.30 -14.98 -13.04
C TRP A 199 5.07 -14.91 -13.96
N ALA A 200 4.55 -16.08 -14.36
CA ALA A 200 3.33 -16.17 -15.18
C ALA A 200 2.08 -15.57 -14.50
N SER A 201 2.08 -15.48 -13.17
CA SER A 201 1.01 -14.81 -12.42
C SER A 201 1.06 -13.28 -12.58
N LEU A 202 2.27 -12.71 -12.65
CA LEU A 202 2.52 -11.28 -12.77
C LEU A 202 2.29 -10.78 -14.20
N THR A 203 2.62 -11.59 -15.22
CA THR A 203 2.42 -11.23 -16.64
C THR A 203 0.94 -11.08 -17.03
N LYS A 204 0.02 -11.65 -16.24
CA LYS A 204 -1.43 -11.45 -16.41
C LYS A 204 -1.88 -10.01 -16.11
N LEU A 205 -1.08 -9.23 -15.37
CA LEU A 205 -1.41 -7.87 -14.92
C LEU A 205 -1.04 -6.82 -15.97
N ARG A 206 -1.84 -6.71 -17.02
CA ARG A 206 -1.52 -5.87 -18.20
C ARG A 206 -1.45 -4.36 -17.94
N SER A 207 -2.06 -3.89 -16.85
CA SER A 207 -2.08 -2.48 -16.46
C SER A 207 -1.01 -2.11 -15.42
N LEU A 208 -0.17 -3.08 -15.01
CA LEU A 208 0.78 -2.92 -13.92
C LEU A 208 1.92 -1.99 -14.31
N ARG A 209 2.08 -0.91 -13.55
CA ARG A 209 3.10 0.13 -13.73
C ARG A 209 4.21 0.07 -12.70
N VAL A 210 3.87 -0.27 -11.47
CA VAL A 210 4.81 -0.36 -10.36
C VAL A 210 4.77 -1.77 -9.78
N LEU A 211 5.92 -2.42 -9.76
CA LEU A 211 6.09 -3.72 -9.14
C LEU A 211 7.21 -3.64 -8.09
N LYS A 212 6.89 -4.00 -6.85
CA LYS A 212 7.86 -4.19 -5.78
C LYS A 212 7.78 -5.62 -5.24
N LEU A 213 8.92 -6.29 -5.17
CA LEU A 213 9.06 -7.66 -4.64
C LEU A 213 10.11 -7.65 -3.54
N ASP A 214 9.78 -8.21 -2.38
CA ASP A 214 10.60 -8.11 -1.18
C ASP A 214 10.85 -9.48 -0.52
N ASN A 215 12.11 -9.92 -0.54
CA ASN A 215 12.64 -11.15 0.05
C ASN A 215 12.00 -12.48 -0.44
N LEU A 216 11.60 -12.51 -1.71
CA LEU A 216 10.90 -13.59 -2.39
C LEU A 216 11.83 -14.44 -3.27
N ARG A 217 11.34 -15.63 -3.61
CA ARG A 217 11.86 -16.40 -4.74
C ARG A 217 10.93 -16.23 -5.94
N LEU A 218 11.50 -16.01 -7.11
CA LEU A 218 10.77 -16.06 -8.36
C LEU A 218 10.96 -17.43 -9.00
N GLU A 219 9.88 -18.09 -9.38
CA GLU A 219 9.96 -19.33 -10.15
C GLU A 219 10.50 -19.05 -11.56
N SER A 220 11.58 -19.76 -11.91
CA SER A 220 12.40 -19.60 -13.13
C SER A 220 11.65 -19.83 -14.46
N GLU A 221 12.27 -19.29 -15.50
CA GLU A 221 11.86 -18.90 -16.85
C GLU A 221 11.54 -20.00 -17.89
N GLU A 222 11.33 -21.26 -17.52
CA GLU A 222 10.99 -22.27 -18.55
C GLU A 222 9.68 -21.94 -19.29
N ALA A 223 8.79 -21.16 -18.67
CA ALA A 223 7.59 -20.60 -19.30
C ALA A 223 7.81 -19.27 -20.06
N VAL A 224 8.97 -18.60 -19.91
CA VAL A 224 9.30 -17.28 -20.49
C VAL A 224 10.10 -17.39 -21.80
N ARG A 225 10.57 -18.60 -22.14
CA ARG A 225 11.11 -18.90 -23.48
C ARG A 225 10.10 -18.71 -24.62
N SER A 226 8.80 -18.56 -24.31
CA SER A 226 7.84 -17.98 -25.24
C SER A 226 7.78 -16.47 -25.05
N THR A 227 8.49 -15.76 -25.92
CA THR A 227 8.21 -14.38 -26.34
C THR A 227 6.70 -14.09 -26.35
N ASP A 228 6.23 -13.15 -25.52
CA ASP A 228 5.24 -12.10 -25.90
C ASP A 228 4.50 -11.36 -24.77
N VAL A 229 4.75 -11.57 -23.47
CA VAL A 229 4.06 -10.73 -22.47
C VAL A 229 4.93 -10.39 -21.26
N ILE A 230 5.88 -9.50 -21.47
CA ILE A 230 6.38 -8.63 -20.39
C ILE A 230 5.39 -7.49 -20.26
N SER A 231 4.96 -7.14 -19.04
CA SER A 231 3.93 -6.12 -18.82
C SER A 231 4.31 -4.82 -19.58
N PRO A 232 3.61 -4.49 -20.69
CA PRO A 232 4.02 -3.39 -21.57
C PRO A 232 3.82 -2.01 -20.92
N SER A 233 3.21 -1.99 -19.74
CA SER A 233 2.93 -0.80 -18.96
C SER A 233 3.86 -0.62 -17.76
N LEU A 234 4.80 -1.56 -17.51
CA LEU A 234 5.68 -1.50 -16.34
C LEU A 234 6.68 -0.35 -16.47
N GLU A 235 6.61 0.57 -15.53
CA GLU A 235 7.37 1.82 -15.47
C GLU A 235 8.42 1.77 -14.35
N SER A 236 8.15 1.06 -13.26
CA SER A 236 9.06 0.94 -12.11
C SER A 236 9.11 -0.49 -11.58
N VAL A 237 10.33 -0.99 -11.38
CA VAL A 237 10.62 -2.28 -10.75
C VAL A 237 11.54 -2.09 -9.56
N THR A 238 11.15 -2.60 -8.40
CA THR A 238 11.96 -2.63 -7.18
C THR A 238 12.04 -4.06 -6.68
N LEU A 239 13.24 -4.61 -6.63
CA LEU A 239 13.51 -5.96 -6.15
C LEU A 239 14.41 -5.85 -4.93
N VAL A 240 13.95 -6.35 -3.78
CA VAL A 240 14.65 -6.25 -2.50
C VAL A 240 14.96 -7.65 -1.97
N GLY A 241 16.21 -7.95 -1.64
CA GLY A 241 16.58 -9.23 -1.04
C GLY A 241 16.33 -10.44 -1.96
N MET A 242 16.31 -10.25 -3.27
CA MET A 242 16.12 -11.35 -4.23
C MET A 242 17.41 -12.15 -4.41
N THR A 243 17.27 -13.44 -4.68
CA THR A 243 18.38 -14.28 -5.17
C THR A 243 18.12 -14.64 -6.62
N PHE A 244 19.04 -14.29 -7.50
CA PHE A 244 18.99 -14.60 -8.93
C PHE A 244 19.90 -15.78 -9.25
N GLU A 245 19.41 -16.71 -10.08
CA GLU A 245 20.20 -17.84 -10.59
C GLU A 245 20.99 -17.44 -11.85
N GLU A 246 20.44 -16.52 -12.64
CA GLU A 246 20.98 -15.98 -13.88
C GLU A 246 21.05 -14.44 -13.81
N ASP A 247 21.73 -13.82 -14.77
CA ASP A 247 21.74 -12.36 -14.88
C ASP A 247 20.31 -11.83 -15.08
N PRO A 248 19.79 -10.94 -14.23
CA PRO A 248 18.44 -10.40 -14.39
C PRO A 248 18.33 -9.36 -15.51
N MET A 249 19.42 -8.75 -15.97
CA MET A 249 19.39 -7.64 -16.94
C MET A 249 18.74 -8.02 -18.28
N PRO A 250 19.04 -9.18 -18.91
CA PRO A 250 18.40 -9.60 -20.16
C PRO A 250 16.86 -9.70 -20.11
N VAL A 251 16.30 -9.95 -18.94
CA VAL A 251 14.84 -10.03 -18.74
C VAL A 251 14.27 -8.63 -18.48
N LEU A 252 14.94 -7.86 -17.63
CA LEU A 252 14.50 -6.53 -17.22
C LEU A 252 14.55 -5.53 -18.39
N GLN A 253 15.57 -5.62 -19.26
CA GLN A 253 15.72 -4.74 -20.41
C GLN A 253 14.64 -4.92 -21.48
N LYS A 254 13.98 -6.08 -21.52
CA LYS A 254 12.87 -6.33 -22.45
C LYS A 254 11.59 -5.57 -22.06
N MET A 255 11.58 -4.83 -20.94
CA MET A 255 10.47 -3.98 -20.51
C MET A 255 10.49 -2.63 -21.27
N PRO A 256 9.59 -2.39 -22.23
CA PRO A 256 9.71 -1.26 -23.17
C PRO A 256 9.44 0.11 -22.53
N ARG A 257 8.88 0.14 -21.32
CA ARG A 257 8.51 1.36 -20.60
C ARG A 257 9.24 1.55 -19.27
N LEU A 258 10.20 0.69 -18.95
CA LEU A 258 10.87 0.76 -17.66
C LEU A 258 11.67 2.07 -17.54
N GLU A 259 11.29 2.89 -16.58
CA GLU A 259 11.94 4.16 -16.24
C GLU A 259 12.78 4.01 -14.97
N ASP A 260 12.31 3.22 -14.00
CA ASP A 260 12.98 3.02 -12.72
C ASP A 260 13.29 1.53 -12.46
N LEU A 261 14.57 1.22 -12.26
CA LEU A 261 15.04 -0.10 -11.83
C LEU A 261 15.86 0.01 -10.55
N ILE A 262 15.39 -0.65 -9.49
CA ILE A 262 16.04 -0.68 -8.18
C ILE A 262 16.24 -2.15 -7.77
N LEU A 263 17.50 -2.56 -7.60
CA LEU A 263 17.88 -3.82 -6.98
C LEU A 263 18.54 -3.49 -5.64
N GLU A 264 17.98 -3.98 -4.52
CA GLU A 264 18.45 -3.65 -3.16
C GLU A 264 18.68 -4.90 -2.32
N GLY A 265 19.90 -5.10 -1.82
CA GLY A 265 20.27 -6.31 -1.07
C GLY A 265 20.10 -7.60 -1.87
N CYS A 266 20.15 -7.53 -3.21
CA CYS A 266 19.98 -8.72 -4.04
C CYS A 266 21.30 -9.48 -4.20
N PHE A 267 21.22 -10.79 -4.43
CA PHE A 267 22.36 -11.67 -4.62
C PHE A 267 22.31 -12.37 -5.98
N TYR A 268 23.43 -12.38 -6.70
CA TYR A 268 23.62 -13.13 -7.94
C TYR A 268 25.00 -13.78 -7.90
N PRO A 269 25.10 -15.13 -7.89
CA PRO A 269 26.38 -15.82 -7.71
C PRO A 269 27.30 -15.71 -8.92
N GLY A 270 26.79 -15.37 -10.11
CA GLY A 270 27.62 -15.23 -11.30
C GLY A 270 28.47 -13.96 -11.33
N GLY A 271 28.19 -12.98 -10.45
CA GLY A 271 29.02 -11.78 -10.23
C GLY A 271 29.09 -10.80 -11.41
N LYS A 272 28.63 -11.16 -12.60
CA LYS A 272 28.71 -10.34 -13.81
C LYS A 272 27.34 -10.10 -14.42
N MET A 273 26.96 -8.84 -14.56
CA MET A 273 25.73 -8.45 -15.24
C MET A 273 26.06 -7.68 -16.51
N SER A 274 25.26 -7.85 -17.56
CA SER A 274 25.41 -7.12 -18.81
C SER A 274 24.11 -6.45 -19.25
N VAL A 275 24.23 -5.20 -19.69
CA VAL A 275 23.17 -4.48 -20.38
C VAL A 275 23.59 -4.34 -21.83
N SER A 276 22.81 -4.94 -22.73
CA SER A 276 23.13 -4.90 -24.16
C SER A 276 22.88 -3.52 -24.77
N GLU A 277 23.45 -3.30 -25.97
CA GLU A 277 23.14 -2.17 -26.83
C GLU A 277 21.62 -2.05 -27.02
N GLN A 278 21.11 -0.82 -26.91
CA GLN A 278 19.67 -0.52 -26.95
C GLN A 278 18.82 -1.32 -25.95
N GLY A 279 19.43 -1.81 -24.86
CA GLY A 279 18.78 -2.63 -23.85
C GLY A 279 17.60 -1.91 -23.21
N PHE A 280 17.85 -0.81 -22.51
CA PHE A 280 16.78 -0.03 -21.87
C PHE A 280 16.42 1.21 -22.68
N GLY A 281 15.25 1.24 -23.30
CA GLY A 281 14.83 2.38 -24.12
C GLY A 281 14.34 3.62 -23.36
N ARG A 282 14.07 3.54 -22.04
CA ARG A 282 13.46 4.64 -21.25
C ARG A 282 14.00 4.80 -19.83
N LEU A 283 15.04 4.06 -19.46
CA LEU A 283 15.53 4.03 -18.08
C LEU A 283 16.07 5.41 -17.69
N ARG A 284 15.61 5.92 -16.54
CA ARG A 284 15.99 7.20 -15.94
C ARG A 284 16.68 7.01 -14.61
N LYS A 285 16.33 5.95 -13.90
CA LYS A 285 16.92 5.60 -12.61
C LYS A 285 17.35 4.15 -12.62
N LEU A 286 18.65 3.93 -12.47
CA LEU A 286 19.24 2.64 -12.16
C LEU A 286 19.88 2.71 -10.78
N GLN A 287 19.43 1.87 -9.85
CA GLN A 287 20.04 1.73 -8.54
C GLN A 287 20.35 0.25 -8.30
N LEU A 288 21.63 -0.05 -8.09
CA LEU A 288 22.13 -1.40 -7.87
C LEU A 288 22.87 -1.44 -6.53
N VAL A 289 22.23 -2.02 -5.53
CA VAL A 289 22.81 -2.32 -4.23
C VAL A 289 22.80 -3.84 -4.11
N MET A 290 23.80 -4.50 -4.69
CA MET A 290 23.93 -5.96 -4.69
C MET A 290 24.81 -6.42 -3.51
N GLU A 291 24.54 -7.60 -2.96
CA GLU A 291 25.41 -8.25 -1.97
C GLU A 291 26.75 -8.68 -2.60
N SER A 292 26.73 -9.07 -3.88
CA SER A 292 27.92 -9.39 -4.66
C SER A 292 27.71 -9.03 -6.14
N LEU A 293 28.58 -8.17 -6.67
CA LEU A 293 28.65 -7.83 -8.09
C LEU A 293 30.10 -7.47 -8.41
N ASP A 294 30.78 -8.33 -9.17
CA ASP A 294 32.18 -8.17 -9.58
C ASP A 294 32.30 -7.22 -10.77
N GLU A 295 31.36 -7.30 -11.72
CA GLU A 295 31.42 -6.57 -12.97
C GLU A 295 30.01 -6.21 -13.48
N LEU A 296 29.85 -4.97 -13.93
CA LEU A 296 28.67 -4.52 -14.68
C LEU A 296 29.13 -4.03 -16.05
N GLN A 297 28.80 -4.79 -17.09
CA GLN A 297 29.08 -4.44 -18.47
C GLN A 297 27.90 -3.64 -19.04
N ILE A 298 28.18 -2.47 -19.58
CA ILE A 298 27.18 -1.61 -20.20
C ILE A 298 27.68 -1.31 -21.61
N GLU A 299 26.99 -1.82 -22.61
CA GLU A 299 27.33 -1.56 -24.01
C GLU A 299 27.01 -0.12 -24.41
N GLU A 300 27.54 0.30 -25.56
CA GLU A 300 27.23 1.63 -26.12
C GLU A 300 25.71 1.73 -26.39
N GLU A 301 25.12 2.89 -26.14
CA GLU A 301 23.66 3.11 -26.28
C GLU A 301 22.76 2.15 -25.48
N ALA A 302 23.30 1.45 -24.47
CA ALA A 302 22.53 0.49 -23.67
C ALA A 302 21.41 1.13 -22.83
N MET A 303 21.55 2.42 -22.49
CA MET A 303 20.59 3.23 -21.75
C MET A 303 20.66 4.71 -22.21
N PRO A 304 19.55 5.47 -22.16
CA PRO A 304 19.43 6.81 -22.75
C PRO A 304 20.07 7.95 -21.95
#